data_AF-A0A453F9G9-F1
#
_entry.id   AF-A0A453F9G9-F1
#
_cell.length_a   1.000
_cell.length_b   1.000
_cell.length_c   1.000
_cell.angle_alpha   90.00
_cell.angle_beta   90.00
_cell.angle_gamma   90.00
#
_symmetry.space_group_name_H-M   'P 1'
#
loop_
_entity.id
_entity.type
_entity.pdbx_description
1 polymer ?
#
loop_
_entity_poly.entity_id
_entity_poly.type
_entity_poly.pdbx_seq_one_letter_code
_entity_poly.pdbx_strand_id
1 'polypeptide(L)' 'EFDDNGDLILCRLSKNRRVTLQEFKGKTLVSIREYYFKDGKELPTSKGMSMTVEQWETFSKSVPAIEDAVKTLGESD' A
#
# COMPACT_ATOMS: atom_id res chain seq x y z
N GLU A 1 13.15 -4.80 0.19
CA GLU A 1 13.11 -5.14 1.63
C GLU A 1 11.99 -6.16 1.82
N PHE A 2 12.08 -7.06 2.79
CA PHE A 2 11.00 -8.01 3.08
C PHE A 2 10.54 -7.80 4.53
N ASP A 3 9.27 -8.03 4.79
CA ASP A 3 8.75 -7.99 6.17
C ASP A 3 8.90 -9.32 6.90
N ASP A 4 8.48 -9.35 8.17
CA ASP A 4 8.54 -10.53 9.03
C ASP A 4 7.72 -11.72 8.50
N ASN A 5 6.80 -11.50 7.56
CA ASN A 5 6.01 -12.55 6.89
C ASN A 5 6.64 -13.00 5.56
N GLY A 6 7.76 -12.40 5.14
CA GLY A 6 8.38 -12.65 3.85
C GLY A 6 7.72 -11.92 2.69
N ASP A 7 6.80 -10.98 2.94
CA ASP A 7 6.18 -10.18 1.90
C ASP A 7 7.16 -9.11 1.39
N LEU A 8 7.21 -8.91 0.08
CA LEU A 8 8.10 -7.91 -0.53
C LEU A 8 7.57 -6.51 -0.24
N ILE A 9 8.37 -5.70 0.45
CA ILE A 9 8.10 -4.26 0.66
C ILE A 9 8.57 -3.50 -0.59
N LEU A 10 7.61 -2.95 -1.32
CA LEU A 10 7.82 -2.18 -2.55
C LEU A 10 8.10 -0.70 -2.25
N CYS A 11 7.43 -0.13 -1.25
CA CYS A 11 7.55 1.28 -0.89
C CYS A 11 7.16 1.53 0.57
N ARG A 12 7.89 2.40 1.27
CA ARG A 12 7.49 2.92 2.59
C ARG A 12 6.89 4.31 2.41
N LEU A 13 5.60 4.46 2.69
CA LEU A 13 4.86 5.72 2.58
C LEU A 13 5.06 6.61 3.82
N SER A 14 5.34 5.99 4.96
CA SER A 14 5.73 6.66 6.21
C SER A 14 6.46 5.65 7.10
N LYS A 15 6.78 6.03 8.34
CA LYS A 15 7.34 5.10 9.33
C LYS A 15 6.47 3.86 9.54
N ASN A 16 5.15 4.02 9.50
CA ASN A 16 4.20 2.96 9.85
C ASN A 16 3.25 2.57 8.70
N ARG A 17 3.45 3.08 7.48
CA ARG A 17 2.65 2.72 6.30
C ARG A 17 3.54 2.28 5.17
N ARG A 18 3.18 1.16 4.54
CA ARG A 18 3.94 0.61 3.41
C ARG A 18 3.05 -0.01 2.35
N VAL A 19 3.64 -0.16 1.17
CA VAL A 19 3.12 -0.93 0.05
C VAL A 19 3.89 -2.25 0.00
N THR A 20 3.18 -3.38 0.04
CA THR A 20 3.76 -4.72 -0.08
C THR A 20 3.13 -5.51 -1.22
N LEU A 21 3.89 -6.46 -1.77
CA LEU A 21 3.36 -7.54 -2.58
C LEU A 21 3.16 -8.75 -1.67
N GLN A 22 1.91 -9.17 -1.49
CA GLN A 22 1.51 -10.24 -0.57
C GLN A 22 0.89 -11.40 -1.35
N GLU A 23 1.13 -12.64 -0.91
CA GLU A 23 0.37 -13.81 -1.36
C GLU A 23 -0.70 -14.18 -0.32
N PHE A 24 -1.95 -14.31 -0.76
CA PHE A 24 -3.03 -14.78 0.09
C PHE A 24 -3.92 -15.76 -0.66
N LYS A 25 -3.93 -17.01 -0.19
CA LYS A 25 -4.72 -18.11 -0.78
C LYS A 25 -4.46 -18.27 -2.28
N GLY A 26 -3.19 -18.26 -2.69
CA GLY A 26 -2.77 -18.41 -4.09
C GLY A 26 -3.01 -17.17 -4.95
N LYS A 27 -3.38 -16.03 -4.36
CA LYS A 27 -3.58 -14.77 -5.08
C LYS A 27 -2.53 -13.75 -4.68
N THR A 28 -1.89 -13.14 -5.67
CA THR A 28 -1.02 -11.97 -5.48
C THR A 28 -1.87 -10.73 -5.24
N LEU A 29 -1.54 -10.00 -4.18
CA LEU A 29 -2.20 -8.76 -3.78
C LEU A 29 -1.18 -7.63 -3.65
N VAL A 30 -1.54 -6.43 -4.11
CA VAL A 30 -0.83 -5.19 -3.79
C VAL A 30 -1.48 -4.58 -2.56
N SER A 31 -0.77 -4.59 -1.43
CA SER A 31 -1.31 -4.18 -0.13
C SER A 31 -0.75 -2.85 0.30
N ILE A 32 -1.62 -1.88 0.58
CA ILE A 32 -1.26 -0.59 1.19
C ILE A 32 -1.82 -0.59 2.61
N ARG A 33 -0.96 -0.66 3.62
CA ARG A 33 -1.41 -0.92 5.00
C ARG A 33 -0.62 -0.15 6.06
N GLU A 34 -1.33 0.28 7.11
CA GLU A 34 -0.75 0.81 8.34
C GLU A 34 -0.43 -0.33 9.31
N TYR A 35 0.74 -0.27 9.91
CA TYR A 35 1.27 -1.22 10.87
C TYR A 35 1.49 -0.55 12.23
N TYR A 36 1.53 -1.35 13.28
CA TYR A 36 1.94 -0.92 14.62
C TYR A 36 3.02 -1.86 15.15
N PHE A 37 3.84 -1.37 16.07
CA PHE A 37 4.86 -2.18 16.73
C PHE A 37 4.31 -2.75 18.03
N LYS A 38 4.47 -4.06 18.23
CA LYS A 38 4.19 -4.74 19.49
C LYS A 38 5.15 -5.91 19.67
N ASP A 39 5.74 -6.01 20.87
CA ASP A 39 6.66 -7.09 21.25
C ASP A 39 7.82 -7.29 20.23
N GLY A 40 8.35 -6.19 19.70
CA GLY A 40 9.44 -6.20 18.71
C GLY A 40 9.03 -6.57 17.28
N LYS A 41 7.73 -6.74 17.00
CA LYS A 41 7.21 -7.11 15.67
C LYS A 41 6.35 -6.01 15.07
N GLU A 42 6.39 -5.89 13.75
CA GLU A 42 5.45 -5.06 12.99
C GLU A 42 4.17 -5.86 12.68
N LEU A 43 3.04 -5.42 13.22
CA LEU A 43 1.75 -6.08 13.02
C LEU A 43 0.81 -5.20 12.18
N PRO A 44 0.06 -5.77 11.22
CA PRO A 44 -0.88 -5.02 10.41
C PRO A 44 -2.05 -4.52 11.25
N THR A 45 -2.54 -3.31 10.96
CA THR A 45 -3.80 -2.79 11.47
C THR A 45 -4.93 -3.06 10.47
N SER A 46 -6.18 -2.79 10.87
CA SER A 46 -7.32 -2.78 9.96
C SER A 46 -7.27 -1.64 8.93
N LYS A 47 -6.49 -0.59 9.18
CA LYS A 47 -6.37 0.56 8.27
C LYS A 47 -5.46 0.21 7.08
N GLY A 48 -6.08 0.09 5.92
CA GLY A 48 -5.41 -0.23 4.66
C GLY A 48 -6.28 -1.06 3.75
N MET A 49 -5.85 -1.20 2.50
CA MET A 49 -6.52 -2.06 1.52
C MET A 49 -5.52 -2.98 0.85
N SER A 50 -6.00 -4.14 0.43
CA SER A 50 -5.25 -5.09 -0.39
C SER A 50 -6.01 -5.25 -1.70
N MET A 51 -5.36 -4.88 -2.79
CA MET A 51 -5.93 -4.92 -4.13
C MET A 51 -5.52 -6.21 -4.82
N THR A 52 -6.45 -6.81 -5.57
CA THR A 52 -6.07 -7.80 -6.59
C THR A 52 -5.23 -7.13 -7.68
N VAL A 53 -4.55 -7.94 -8.49
CA VAL A 53 -3.80 -7.43 -9.65
C VAL A 53 -4.71 -6.60 -10.58
N GLU A 54 -5.93 -7.07 -10.85
CA GLU A 54 -6.92 -6.35 -11.67
C GLU A 54 -7.33 -4.99 -11.08
N GLN A 55 -7.53 -4.92 -9.76
CA GLN A 55 -7.82 -3.66 -9.07
C GLN A 55 -6.62 -2.71 -9.12
N TRP A 56 -5.41 -3.24 -8.95
CA TRP A 56 -4.17 -2.47 -9.07
C TRP A 56 -3.99 -1.90 -10.49
N GLU A 57 -4.25 -2.68 -11.53
CA GLU A 57 -4.17 -2.21 -12.91
C GLU A 57 -5.16 -1.07 -13.17
N THR A 58 -6.39 -1.19 -12.66
CA THR A 58 -7.41 -0.14 -12.77
C THR A 58 -7.00 1.13 -12.03
N PHE A 59 -6.49 0.99 -10.80
CA PHE A 59 -5.98 2.10 -10.02
C PHE A 59 -4.80 2.78 -10.72
N SER A 60 -3.84 1.99 -11.21
CA SER A 60 -2.64 2.47 -11.88
C SER A 60 -2.95 3.27 -13.15
N LYS A 61 -3.93 2.83 -13.95
CA LYS A 61 -4.41 3.59 -15.12
C LYS A 61 -5.04 4.93 -14.74
N SER A 62 -5.55 5.05 -13.52
CA SER A 62 -6.18 6.27 -13.00
C SER A 62 -5.19 7.22 -12.32
N VAL A 63 -3.96 6.78 -12.03
CA VAL A 63 -2.94 7.59 -11.32
C VAL A 63 -2.70 8.95 -11.99
N PRO A 64 -2.57 9.08 -13.33
CA PRO A 64 -2.39 10.39 -13.95
C PRO A 64 -3.53 11.38 -13.63
N ALA A 65 -4.78 10.93 -13.70
CA ALA A 65 -5.94 11.76 -13.37
C ALA A 65 -5.99 12.11 -11.86
N ILE A 66 -5.56 11.19 -10.99
CA ILE A 66 -5.43 11.45 -9.55
C ILE A 66 -4.34 12.49 -9.29
N GLU A 67 -3.19 12.40 -9.97
CA GLU A 67 -2.09 13.36 -9.83
C GLU A 67 -2.52 14.77 -10.25
N ASP A 68 -3.25 14.92 -11.36
CA ASP A 68 -3.76 16.21 -11.81
C ASP A 68 -4.76 16.81 -10.80
N ALA A 69 -5.63 15.98 -10.22
CA ALA A 69 -6.56 16.42 -9.18
C ALA A 69 -5.82 16.86 -7.89
N VAL A 70 -4.79 16.14 -7.46
CA VAL A 70 -3.99 16.48 -6.27
C VAL A 70 -3.22 17.80 -6.47
N LYS A 71 -2.63 18.02 -7.64
CA LYS A 71 -1.93 19.28 -7.96
C LYS A 71 -2.88 20.48 -7.87
N THR A 72 -4.07 20.35 -8.46
CA THR A 72 -5.09 21.41 -8.45
C THR A 72 -5.53 21.78 -7.02
N LEU A 73 -5.68 20.79 -6.14
CA LEU A 73 -5.98 21.04 -4.72
C LEU A 73 -4.83 21.75 -4.00
N GLY A 74 -3.58 21.40 -4.29
CA GLY A 74 -2.39 22.01 -3.68
C GLY A 74 -2.10 23.45 -4.12
N GLU A 75 -2.71 23.91 -5.21
CA GLU A 75 -2.63 25.31 -5.68
C GLU A 75 -3.73 26.20 -5.06
N SER A 76 -4.64 25.62 -4.28
CA SER A 76 -5.77 26.33 -3.65
C SER A 76 -5.51 26.76 -2.19
N ASP A 77 -4.27 26.60 -1.71
CA ASP A 77 -3.81 27.08 -0.39
C ASP A 77 -2.93 28.34 -0.52
#